data_AF-A0A7J3T3Q5-F1
#
_entry.id   AF-A0A7J3T3Q5-F1
#
_cell.length_a   1.000
_cell.length_b   1.000
_cell.length_c   1.000
_cell.angle_alpha   90.00
_cell.angle_beta   90.00
_cell.angle_gamma   90.00
#
_symmetry.space_group_name_H-M   'P 1'
#
loop_
_entity.id
_entity.type
_entity.pdbx_description
1 polymer ?
#
loop_
_entity_poly.entity_id
_entity_poly.type
_entity_poly.pdbx_seq_one_letter_code
_entity_poly.pdbx_strand_id
1 'polypeptide(L)'
;MKIPEYVPVEEVQAVCKKLGIDDWTLMKRPEVTFEEAERILAAIDTGGIKIPAEIFRIGLEVELEHGTRYPEANVTNNHPVLTGKIVLAHLKETLDYS
;
A
#
# COMPACT_ATOMS: atom_id res chain seq x y z
N MET A 1 -4.96 19.37 15.70
CA MET A 1 -6.31 19.27 15.09
C MET A 1 -6.76 17.83 15.25
N LYS A 2 -8.02 17.55 15.62
CA LYS A 2 -8.55 16.17 15.59
C LYS A 2 -9.00 15.89 14.16
N ILE A 3 -8.33 14.96 13.50
CA ILE A 3 -8.66 14.52 12.15
C ILE A 3 -9.55 13.29 12.27
N PRO A 4 -10.66 13.18 11.51
CA PRO A 4 -11.48 11.97 11.53
C PRO A 4 -10.73 10.79 10.89
N GLU A 5 -11.14 9.58 11.22
CA GLU A 5 -10.72 8.39 10.49
C GLU A 5 -11.40 8.39 9.12
N TYR A 6 -10.60 8.39 8.05
CA TYR A 6 -11.12 8.45 6.68
C TYR A 6 -11.26 7.07 6.03
N VAL A 7 -10.53 6.07 6.53
CA VAL A 7 -10.50 4.71 5.98
C VAL A 7 -10.78 3.73 7.12
N PRO A 8 -12.01 3.24 7.28
CA PRO A 8 -12.35 2.33 8.37
C PRO A 8 -11.61 1.00 8.28
N VAL A 9 -11.28 0.40 9.43
CA VAL A 9 -10.64 -0.93 9.52
C VAL A 9 -11.43 -2.00 8.77
N GLU A 10 -12.76 -1.95 8.81
CA GLU A 10 -13.62 -2.93 8.13
C GLU A 10 -13.52 -2.83 6.61
N GLU A 11 -13.28 -1.63 6.08
CA GLU A 11 -13.03 -1.42 4.66
C GLU A 11 -11.71 -2.09 4.25
N VAL A 12 -10.64 -1.89 5.02
CA VAL A 12 -9.34 -2.52 4.77
C VAL A 12 -9.47 -4.04 4.76
N GLN A 13 -10.12 -4.61 5.76
CA GLN A 13 -10.36 -6.06 5.85
C GLN A 13 -11.16 -6.59 4.65
N ALA A 14 -12.21 -5.86 4.23
CA ALA A 14 -13.01 -6.23 3.07
C ALA A 14 -12.19 -6.19 1.77
N VAL A 15 -11.31 -5.21 1.61
CA VAL A 15 -10.44 -5.09 0.43
C VAL A 15 -9.35 -6.16 0.45
N CYS A 16 -8.69 -6.43 1.57
CA CYS A 16 -7.73 -7.53 1.71
C CYS A 16 -8.36 -8.86 1.30
N LYS A 17 -9.57 -9.14 1.81
CA LYS A 17 -10.34 -10.33 1.42
C LYS A 17 -10.69 -10.36 -0.06
N LYS A 18 -11.08 -9.23 -0.65
CA LYS A 18 -11.42 -9.13 -2.08
C LYS A 18 -10.20 -9.37 -2.98
N LEU A 19 -9.02 -8.92 -2.56
CA LEU A 19 -7.74 -9.18 -3.24
C LEU A 19 -7.18 -10.59 -2.93
N GLY A 20 -7.72 -11.26 -1.91
CA GLY A 20 -7.27 -12.56 -1.43
C GLY A 20 -5.88 -12.52 -0.80
N ILE A 21 -5.54 -11.40 -0.15
CA ILE A 21 -4.29 -11.17 0.56
C ILE A 21 -4.52 -11.24 2.08
N ASP A 22 -3.44 -11.24 2.86
CA ASP A 22 -3.54 -11.27 4.32
C ASP A 22 -4.20 -9.98 4.87
N ASP A 23 -4.71 -10.04 6.09
CA ASP A 23 -5.32 -8.90 6.75
C ASP A 23 -4.25 -7.88 7.16
N TRP A 24 -4.09 -6.83 6.35
CA TRP A 24 -3.07 -5.80 6.56
C TRP A 24 -3.32 -4.90 7.77
N THR A 25 -4.52 -4.95 8.37
CA THR A 25 -4.84 -4.25 9.62
C THR A 25 -4.10 -4.86 10.82
N LEU A 26 -3.64 -6.11 10.70
CA LEU A 26 -2.94 -6.86 11.75
C LEU A 26 -1.43 -6.93 11.53
N MET A 27 -0.89 -6.22 10.54
CA MET A 27 0.54 -6.23 10.22
C MET A 27 1.38 -5.68 11.37
N LYS A 28 2.41 -6.44 11.76
CA LYS A 28 3.42 -6.04 12.75
C LYS A 28 4.75 -5.68 12.12
N ARG A 29 4.99 -6.13 10.90
CA ARG A 29 6.19 -5.90 10.11
C ARG A 29 5.76 -5.57 8.69
N PRO A 30 6.50 -4.71 7.98
CA PRO A 30 6.21 -4.35 6.61
C PRO A 30 6.75 -5.43 5.66
N GLU A 31 6.33 -6.68 5.85
CA GLU A 31 6.71 -7.79 4.98
C GLU A 31 5.58 -8.04 4.00
N VAL A 32 5.86 -7.91 2.71
CA VAL A 32 4.88 -8.12 1.64
C VAL A 32 5.36 -9.23 0.73
N THR A 33 4.50 -10.23 0.52
CA THR A 33 4.85 -11.32 -0.40
C THR A 33 4.79 -10.83 -1.85
N PHE A 34 5.53 -11.50 -2.73
CA PHE A 34 5.51 -11.19 -4.15
C PHE A 34 4.10 -11.29 -4.75
N GLU A 35 3.34 -12.31 -4.35
CA GLU A 35 1.97 -12.53 -4.84
C GLU A 35 1.00 -11.43 -4.39
N GLU A 36 1.12 -10.94 -3.16
CA GLU A 36 0.33 -9.79 -2.69
C GLU A 36 0.66 -8.52 -3.50
N ALA A 37 1.95 -8.27 -3.74
CA ALA A 37 2.37 -7.14 -4.54
C ALA A 37 1.83 -7.21 -5.98
N GLU A 38 1.85 -8.39 -6.61
CA GLU A 38 1.25 -8.58 -7.94
C GLU A 38 -0.26 -8.32 -7.95
N ARG A 39 -0.98 -8.85 -6.95
CA ARG A 39 -2.44 -8.65 -6.83
C ARG A 39 -2.80 -7.18 -6.61
N ILE A 40 -2.04 -6.47 -5.79
CA ILE A 40 -2.24 -5.04 -5.53
C ILE A 40 -1.90 -4.23 -6.78
N LEU A 41 -0.78 -4.53 -7.45
CA LEU A 41 -0.37 -3.84 -8.68
C LEU A 41 -1.42 -4.02 -9.79
N ALA A 42 -2.01 -5.22 -9.91
CA ALA A 42 -3.10 -5.49 -10.85
C ALA A 42 -4.41 -4.77 -10.49
N ALA A 43 -4.58 -4.36 -9.23
CA ALA A 43 -5.78 -3.66 -8.75
C ALA A 43 -5.70 -2.13 -8.88
N ILE A 44 -4.54 -1.58 -9.25
CA ILE A 44 -4.33 -0.14 -9.44
C ILE A 44 -4.13 0.21 -10.92
N ASP A 45 -4.57 1.40 -11.31
CA ASP A 45 -4.25 1.96 -12.62
C ASP A 45 -2.88 2.64 -12.56
N THR A 46 -1.88 2.09 -13.26
CA THR A 46 -0.52 2.64 -13.30
C THR A 46 -0.38 3.82 -14.27
N GLY A 47 -1.43 4.15 -15.05
CA GLY A 47 -1.36 5.17 -16.09
C GLY A 47 -0.43 4.79 -17.24
N GLY A 48 -0.27 3.49 -17.51
CA GLY A 48 0.53 2.96 -18.62
C GLY A 48 2.01 2.72 -18.31
N ILE A 49 2.47 3.03 -17.09
CA ILE A 49 3.84 2.73 -16.67
C ILE A 49 3.97 1.24 -16.37
N LYS A 50 5.02 0.61 -16.91
CA LYS A 50 5.39 -0.76 -16.57
C LYS A 50 6.27 -0.75 -15.33
N ILE A 51 5.75 -1.29 -14.24
CA ILE A 51 6.46 -1.38 -12.96
C ILE A 51 6.76 -2.86 -12.71
N PRO A 52 8.03 -3.26 -12.53
CA PRO A 52 8.35 -4.62 -12.09
C PRO A 52 7.72 -4.88 -10.71
N ALA A 53 7.04 -6.01 -10.55
CA ALA A 53 6.36 -6.37 -9.30
C ALA A 53 7.30 -6.35 -8.09
N GLU A 54 8.58 -6.71 -8.27
CA GLU A 54 9.58 -6.66 -7.20
C GLU A 54 9.91 -5.24 -6.75
N ILE A 55 9.99 -4.28 -7.68
CA ILE A 55 10.21 -2.86 -7.35
C ILE A 55 8.98 -2.32 -6.60
N PHE A 56 7.78 -2.69 -7.06
CA PHE A 56 6.54 -2.32 -6.39
C PHE A 56 6.45 -2.91 -4.98
N ARG A 57 6.82 -4.19 -4.81
CA ARG A 57 6.88 -4.88 -3.52
C ARG A 57 7.78 -4.14 -2.53
N ILE A 58 9.01 -3.81 -2.93
CA ILE A 58 9.94 -3.04 -2.08
C ILE A 58 9.33 -1.68 -1.70
N GLY A 59 8.68 -1.00 -2.65
CA GLY A 59 7.98 0.25 -2.37
C GLY A 59 6.86 0.10 -1.35
N LEU A 60 6.07 -0.97 -1.45
CA LEU A 60 5.01 -1.27 -0.48
C LEU A 60 5.59 -1.49 0.93
N GLU A 61 6.70 -2.24 1.05
CA GLU A 61 7.36 -2.47 2.34
C GLU A 61 7.85 -1.16 2.96
N VAL A 62 8.46 -0.27 2.17
CA VAL A 62 8.88 1.06 2.65
C VAL A 62 7.68 1.87 3.14
N GLU A 63 6.59 1.93 2.37
CA GLU A 63 5.44 2.76 2.73
C GLU A 63 4.66 2.19 3.93
N LEU A 64 4.67 0.87 4.12
CA LEU A 64 4.10 0.20 5.29
C LEU A 64 4.88 0.44 6.59
N GLU A 65 6.10 0.99 6.54
CA GLU A 65 6.78 1.43 7.77
C GLU A 65 5.98 2.53 8.47
N HIS A 66 5.32 3.42 7.72
CA HIS A 66 4.41 4.42 8.29
C HIS A 66 3.27 3.77 9.08
N GLY A 67 2.77 2.65 8.57
CA GLY A 67 1.70 1.88 9.20
C GLY A 67 2.10 1.09 10.44
N THR A 68 3.24 0.41 10.35
CA THR A 68 3.69 -0.61 11.31
C THR A 68 4.65 -0.08 12.39
N ARG A 69 5.39 1.00 12.08
CA ARG A 69 6.43 1.57 12.95
C ARG A 69 6.05 2.96 13.48
N TYR A 70 5.31 3.74 12.70
CA TYR A 70 4.95 5.12 13.01
C TYR A 70 3.43 5.31 13.10
N PRO A 71 2.74 4.72 14.09
CA PRO A 71 1.28 4.70 14.15
C PRO A 71 0.61 6.09 14.08
N GLU A 72 1.31 7.15 14.48
CA GLU A 72 0.87 8.54 14.33
C GLU A 72 0.78 9.03 12.87
N ALA A 73 1.47 8.37 11.94
CA ALA A 73 1.47 8.62 10.51
C ALA A 73 0.60 7.62 9.72
N ASN A 74 0.01 6.62 10.39
CA ASN A 74 -0.88 5.66 9.75
C ASN A 74 -2.27 6.26 9.52
N VAL A 75 -2.47 6.86 8.35
CA VAL A 75 -3.73 7.52 7.98
C VAL A 75 -4.65 6.65 7.12
N THR A 76 -4.18 5.49 6.66
CA THR A 76 -4.92 4.59 5.76
C THR A 76 -5.29 3.26 6.40
N ASN A 77 -4.89 3.01 7.66
CA ASN A 77 -4.98 1.69 8.29
C ASN A 77 -4.35 0.58 7.44
N ASN A 78 -3.26 0.89 6.73
CA ASN A 78 -2.57 0.01 5.79
C ASN A 78 -3.43 -0.43 4.59
N HIS A 79 -4.40 0.37 4.16
CA HIS A 79 -5.27 0.01 3.05
C HIS A 79 -4.46 -0.34 1.78
N PRO A 80 -4.50 -1.60 1.29
CA PRO A 80 -3.52 -2.12 0.31
C PRO A 80 -3.51 -1.33 -1.01
N VAL A 81 -4.70 -0.95 -1.52
CA VAL A 81 -4.83 -0.16 -2.75
C VAL A 81 -4.35 1.29 -2.57
N LEU A 82 -4.57 1.90 -1.40
CA LEU A 82 -4.14 3.28 -1.16
C LEU A 82 -2.62 3.33 -0.96
N THR A 83 -2.06 2.39 -0.19
CA THR A 83 -0.61 2.19 -0.08
C THR A 83 0.01 2.00 -1.46
N GLY A 84 -0.56 1.14 -2.31
CA GLY A 84 -0.10 0.95 -3.69
C GLY A 84 -0.14 2.22 -4.55
N LYS A 85 -1.15 3.08 -4.38
CA LYS A 85 -1.22 4.37 -5.07
C LYS A 85 -0.16 5.37 -4.58
N ILE A 86 0.17 5.36 -3.29
CA ILE A 86 1.24 6.20 -2.73
C ILE A 86 2.59 5.75 -3.27
N VAL A 87 2.86 4.44 -3.29
CA VAL A 87 4.06 3.87 -3.93
C VAL A 87 4.14 4.27 -5.41
N LEU A 88 3.04 4.17 -6.15
CA LEU A 88 2.99 4.61 -7.54
C LEU A 88 3.34 6.11 -7.70
N ALA A 89 2.89 6.97 -6.79
CA ALA A 89 3.24 8.38 -6.82
C ALA A 89 4.75 8.59 -6.64
N HIS A 90 5.37 7.92 -5.66
CA HIS A 90 6.82 8.02 -5.44
C HIS A 90 7.65 7.47 -6.61
N LEU A 91 7.21 6.37 -7.23
CA LEU A 91 7.86 5.84 -8.43
C LEU A 91 7.77 6.83 -9.60
N LYS A 92 6.65 7.54 -9.76
CA LYS A 92 6.49 8.60 -10.77
C LYS A 92 7.37 9.81 -10.48
N GLU A 93 7.42 10.28 -9.23
CA GLU A 93 8.31 11.36 -8.83
C GLU A 93 9.76 11.04 -9.18
N THR A 94 10.20 9.80 -8.94
CA THR A 94 11.56 9.36 -9.28
C THR A 94 11.84 9.40 -10.80
N LEU A 95 10.82 9.22 -11.64
CA LEU A 95 10.92 9.29 -13.11
C LEU A 95 10.78 10.71 -13.67
N ASP A 96 9.99 11.56 -13.01
CA ASP A 96 9.71 12.93 -13.48
C ASP A 96 10.76 13.94 -13.00
N TYR A 97 11.48 13.65 -11.91
CA TYR A 97 12.59 14.47 -11.40
C TYR A 97 13.98 13.98 -11.84
N SER A 98 14.07 12.97 -12.70
CA SER A 98 15.32 12.42 -13.24
C SER A 98 15.80 13.10 -14.52
#